data_AF-A0AAD9PUS6-F1
#
_entry.id   AF-A0AAD9PUS6-F1
#
_cell.length_a   1.000
_cell.length_b   1.000
_cell.length_c   1.000
_cell.angle_alpha   90.00
_cell.angle_beta   90.00
_cell.angle_gamma   90.00
#
_symmetry.space_group_name_H-M   'P 1'
#
loop_
_entity.id
_entity.type
_entity.pdbx_description
1 polymer ?
#
loop_
_entity_poly.entity_id
_entity_poly.type
_entity_poly.pdbx_seq_one_letter_code
_entity_poly.pdbx_strand_id
1 'polypeptide(L)'
;MSAGWTPTSKDGIHSYDQFSIDDINKDECIAEFQKWHILQLEEVLQIPAVLKCDQRSVFTGREGLCMLLKRLAYPCRYSDLIDRFGRPVPVLCMITNKVIEYIHDTHHHKVTNWDNGIWNPPALQMYADAISAKGTALDNCFGFIGGTVRAISKPGE
;
A
#
# COMPACT_ATOMS: atom_id res chain seq x y z
N MET A 1 -51.37 18.41 -22.48
CA MET A 1 -50.06 18.74 -23.05
C MET A 1 -49.09 18.86 -21.88
N SER A 2 -48.30 17.82 -21.62
CA SER A 2 -47.27 17.83 -20.58
C SER A 2 -45.97 17.45 -21.26
N ALA A 3 -45.03 18.39 -21.26
CA ALA A 3 -43.72 18.23 -21.90
C ALA A 3 -42.94 17.13 -21.20
N GLY A 4 -42.55 16.10 -21.96
CA GLY A 4 -41.66 15.05 -21.51
C GLY A 4 -40.24 15.58 -21.37
N TRP A 5 -39.68 15.47 -20.17
CA TRP A 5 -38.25 15.61 -19.96
C TRP A 5 -37.57 14.35 -20.50
N THR A 6 -36.75 14.51 -21.55
CA THR A 6 -35.81 13.50 -22.01
C THR A 6 -34.41 13.99 -21.65
N PRO A 7 -33.62 13.25 -20.85
CA PRO A 7 -32.21 13.56 -20.70
C PRO A 7 -31.47 12.92 -21.87
N THR A 8 -31.15 13.74 -22.87
CA THR A 8 -29.97 13.49 -23.71
C THR A 8 -28.76 14.05 -22.98
N SER A 9 -27.92 13.19 -22.42
CA SER A 9 -26.49 13.47 -22.28
C SER A 9 -25.70 12.18 -22.31
N LYS A 10 -24.69 12.18 -23.19
CA LYS A 10 -23.68 11.14 -23.34
C LYS A 10 -22.73 11.24 -22.14
N ASP A 11 -23.02 10.53 -21.06
CA ASP A 11 -22.01 10.30 -20.03
C ASP A 11 -21.26 9.04 -20.42
N GLY A 12 -20.09 9.24 -21.03
CA GLY A 12 -19.15 8.18 -21.35
C GLY A 12 -18.74 7.47 -20.07
N ILE A 13 -19.40 6.36 -19.76
CA ILE A 13 -18.91 5.37 -18.82
C ILE A 13 -17.62 4.85 -19.46
N HIS A 14 -16.48 5.38 -19.03
CA HIS A 14 -15.19 4.75 -19.29
C HIS A 14 -15.29 3.35 -18.68
N SER A 15 -15.57 2.36 -19.53
CA SER A 15 -15.47 0.95 -19.21
C SER A 15 -13.98 0.67 -19.05
N TYR A 16 -13.51 0.80 -17.82
CA TYR A 16 -12.16 0.36 -17.52
C TYR A 16 -12.19 -1.15 -17.29
N ASP A 17 -11.18 -1.85 -17.81
CA ASP A 17 -11.03 -3.28 -17.62
C ASP A 17 -10.78 -3.61 -16.15
N GLN A 18 -11.35 -4.73 -15.70
CA GLN A 18 -11.21 -5.20 -14.33
C GLN A 18 -9.79 -5.75 -14.10
N PHE A 19 -9.15 -5.35 -13.00
CA PHE A 19 -7.82 -5.84 -12.64
C PHE A 19 -7.77 -7.37 -12.52
N SER A 20 -6.81 -7.99 -13.21
CA SER A 20 -6.44 -9.38 -13.05
C SER A 20 -4.94 -9.50 -12.78
N ILE A 21 -4.58 -10.26 -11.74
CA ILE A 21 -3.18 -10.54 -11.43
C ILE A 21 -2.53 -11.43 -12.50
N ASP A 22 -3.33 -12.19 -13.23
CA ASP A 22 -2.85 -13.10 -14.26
C ASP A 22 -2.33 -12.36 -15.49
N ASP A 23 -2.86 -11.15 -15.74
CA ASP A 23 -2.50 -10.29 -16.87
C ASP A 23 -1.14 -9.59 -16.67
N ILE A 24 -0.59 -9.62 -15.45
CA ILE A 24 0.75 -9.08 -15.17
C ILE A 24 1.81 -9.97 -15.83
N ASN A 25 2.50 -9.43 -16.84
CA ASN A 25 3.60 -10.10 -17.53
C ASN A 25 4.76 -10.40 -16.56
N LYS A 26 5.53 -11.45 -16.83
CA LYS A 26 6.64 -11.93 -15.99
C LYS A 26 7.71 -10.85 -15.74
N ASP A 27 7.97 -9.97 -16.70
CA ASP A 27 8.94 -8.88 -16.57
C ASP A 27 8.42 -7.76 -15.66
N GLU A 28 7.13 -7.41 -15.76
CA GLU A 28 6.46 -6.48 -14.82
C GLU A 28 6.35 -7.09 -13.42
N CYS A 29 6.23 -8.40 -13.34
CA CYS A 29 6.16 -9.16 -12.09
C CYS A 29 7.47 -9.07 -11.28
N ILE A 30 8.63 -8.93 -11.93
CA ILE A 30 9.91 -8.72 -11.24
C ILE A 30 10.09 -7.25 -10.83
N ALA A 31 9.64 -6.32 -11.68
CA ALA A 31 9.77 -4.89 -11.43
C ALA A 31 8.82 -4.38 -10.34
N GLU A 32 7.68 -5.04 -10.14
CA GLU A 32 6.64 -4.59 -9.22
C GLU A 32 6.42 -5.55 -8.05
N PHE A 33 5.92 -6.76 -8.31
CA PHE A 33 5.66 -7.78 -7.29
C PHE A 33 5.66 -9.20 -7.88
N GLN A 34 6.42 -10.13 -7.30
CA GLN A 34 6.31 -11.53 -7.72
C GLN A 34 4.95 -12.11 -7.31
N LYS A 35 4.23 -12.74 -8.26
CA LYS A 35 2.89 -13.32 -8.07
C LYS A 35 2.79 -14.20 -6.82
N TRP A 36 3.81 -15.03 -6.57
CA TRP A 36 3.87 -15.91 -5.39
C TRP A 36 3.95 -15.15 -4.07
N HIS A 37 4.67 -14.03 -4.02
CA HIS A 37 4.73 -13.20 -2.82
C HIS A 37 3.39 -12.53 -2.52
N ILE A 38 2.60 -12.17 -3.54
CA ILE A 38 1.26 -11.62 -3.32
C ILE A 38 0.34 -12.63 -2.64
N LEU A 39 0.34 -13.89 -3.11
CA LEU A 39 -0.47 -14.95 -2.50
C LEU A 39 -0.04 -15.21 -1.05
N GLN A 40 1.27 -15.27 -0.79
CA GLN A 40 1.80 -15.45 0.56
C GLN A 40 1.47 -14.25 1.47
N LEU A 41 1.55 -13.02 0.96
CA LEU A 41 1.19 -11.81 1.69
C LEU A 41 -0.30 -11.78 2.01
N GLU A 42 -1.16 -12.15 1.05
CA GLU A 42 -2.60 -12.26 1.25
C GLU A 42 -2.93 -13.23 2.41
N GLU A 43 -2.27 -14.39 2.44
CA GLU A 43 -2.41 -15.38 3.51
C GLU A 43 -1.89 -14.88 4.86
N VAL A 44 -0.64 -14.39 4.92
CA VAL A 44 0.01 -13.96 6.17
C VAL A 44 -0.66 -12.73 6.78
N LEU A 45 -1.09 -11.79 5.95
CA LEU A 45 -1.85 -10.61 6.40
C LEU A 45 -3.32 -10.93 6.64
N GLN A 46 -3.77 -12.15 6.33
CA GLN A 46 -5.13 -12.65 6.53
C GLN A 46 -6.17 -11.79 5.80
N ILE A 47 -5.82 -11.29 4.61
CA ILE A 47 -6.70 -10.38 3.86
C ILE A 47 -8.00 -11.10 3.51
N PRO A 48 -9.19 -10.52 3.82
CA PRO A 48 -10.47 -11.11 3.46
C PRO A 48 -10.61 -11.23 1.95
N ALA A 49 -11.22 -12.32 1.47
CA ALA A 49 -11.42 -12.54 0.03
C ALA A 49 -12.18 -11.37 -0.65
N VAL A 50 -13.09 -10.73 0.08
CA VAL A 50 -13.86 -9.57 -0.38
C VAL A 50 -13.93 -8.53 0.74
N LEU A 51 -13.72 -7.27 0.36
CA LEU A 51 -13.91 -6.12 1.25
C LEU A 51 -14.90 -5.14 0.61
N LYS A 52 -15.48 -4.31 1.48
CA LYS A 52 -16.46 -3.30 1.10
C LYS A 52 -16.09 -1.96 1.73
N CYS A 53 -16.02 -0.93 0.90
CA CYS A 53 -15.91 0.46 1.37
C CYS A 53 -17.28 0.97 1.85
N ASP A 54 -17.28 2.02 2.66
CA ASP A 54 -18.50 2.62 3.22
C ASP A 54 -19.43 3.16 2.12
N GLN A 55 -18.85 3.64 1.01
CA GLN A 55 -19.56 4.02 -0.22
C GLN A 55 -20.12 2.82 -1.03
N ARG A 56 -20.11 1.62 -0.46
CA ARG A 56 -20.59 0.36 -1.03
C ARG A 56 -19.78 -0.20 -2.20
N SER A 57 -18.64 0.38 -2.56
CA SER A 57 -17.70 -0.24 -3.49
C SER A 57 -17.22 -1.58 -2.94
N VAL A 58 -17.32 -2.61 -3.77
CA VAL A 58 -16.85 -3.98 -3.46
C VAL A 58 -15.62 -4.25 -4.30
N PHE A 59 -14.62 -4.86 -3.68
CA PHE A 59 -13.35 -5.24 -4.31
C PHE A 59 -12.84 -6.54 -3.70
N THR A 60 -11.99 -7.25 -4.44
CA THR A 60 -11.35 -8.46 -3.92
C THR A 60 -10.21 -8.10 -2.98
N GLY A 61 -9.95 -8.93 -1.97
CA GLY A 61 -8.82 -8.74 -1.05
C GLY A 61 -7.50 -8.57 -1.79
N ARG A 62 -7.26 -9.44 -2.77
CA ARG A 62 -6.08 -9.40 -3.64
C ARG A 62 -5.96 -8.11 -4.46
N GLU A 63 -7.04 -7.65 -5.07
CA GLU A 63 -7.05 -6.39 -5.82
C GLU A 63 -6.69 -5.22 -4.90
N GLY A 64 -7.33 -5.14 -3.73
CA GLY A 64 -7.05 -4.09 -2.74
C GLY A 64 -5.62 -4.13 -2.20
N LEU A 65 -5.10 -5.34 -1.94
CA LEU A 65 -3.71 -5.54 -1.53
C LEU A 65 -2.73 -5.07 -2.62
N CYS A 66 -2.97 -5.41 -3.89
CA CYS A 66 -2.14 -4.96 -5.00
C CYS A 66 -2.17 -3.44 -5.17
N MET A 67 -3.34 -2.81 -5.06
CA MET A 67 -3.47 -1.34 -5.08
C MET A 67 -2.67 -0.69 -3.96
N LEU A 68 -2.76 -1.23 -2.74
CA LEU A 68 -2.02 -0.73 -1.59
C LEU A 68 -0.51 -0.86 -1.80
N LEU A 69 -0.04 -2.04 -2.18
CA LEU A 69 1.38 -2.29 -2.39
C LEU A 69 1.95 -1.36 -3.47
N LYS A 70 1.23 -1.17 -4.58
CA LYS A 70 1.64 -0.23 -5.63
C LYS A 70 1.65 1.21 -5.12
N ARG A 71 0.69 1.61 -4.30
CA ARG A 71 0.64 2.95 -3.68
C ARG A 71 1.82 3.22 -2.74
N LEU A 72 2.30 2.19 -2.05
CA LEU A 72 3.47 2.25 -1.16
C LEU A 72 4.80 2.21 -1.94
N ALA A 73 4.81 1.67 -3.15
CA ALA A 73 5.96 1.74 -4.04
C ALA A 73 6.12 3.18 -4.57
N TYR A 74 7.29 3.77 -4.35
CA TYR A 74 7.60 5.12 -4.83
C TYR A 74 8.39 5.09 -6.15
N PRO A 75 8.13 6.02 -7.09
CA PRO A 75 7.05 7.02 -7.07
C PRO A 75 5.72 6.43 -7.60
N CYS A 76 4.60 6.71 -6.92
CA CYS A 76 3.26 6.33 -7.39
C CYS A 76 2.22 7.35 -6.93
N ARG A 77 1.49 7.93 -7.89
CA ARG A 77 0.27 8.74 -7.68
C ARG A 77 -0.96 7.89 -7.93
N TYR A 78 -2.12 8.32 -7.44
CA TYR A 78 -3.39 7.63 -7.75
C TYR A 78 -3.76 7.70 -9.23
N SER A 79 -3.33 8.73 -9.96
CA SER A 79 -3.49 8.82 -11.41
C SER A 79 -2.86 7.62 -12.12
N ASP A 80 -1.68 7.20 -11.64
CA ASP A 80 -0.88 6.13 -12.25
C ASP A 80 -1.53 4.75 -12.02
N LEU A 81 -2.48 4.67 -11.08
CA LEU A 81 -3.25 3.46 -10.77
C LEU A 81 -4.52 3.34 -11.63
N ILE A 82 -4.99 4.43 -12.26
CA ILE A 82 -6.22 4.42 -13.06
C ILE A 82 -6.07 3.43 -14.22
N ASP A 83 -4.96 3.52 -14.96
CA ASP A 83 -4.73 2.71 -16.15
C ASP A 83 -4.69 1.21 -15.83
N ARG A 84 -4.21 0.85 -14.63
CA ARG A 84 -4.04 -0.55 -14.24
C ARG A 84 -5.26 -1.15 -13.53
N PHE A 85 -5.94 -0.37 -12.72
CA PHE A 85 -7.01 -0.88 -11.87
C PHE A 85 -8.41 -0.44 -12.31
N GLY A 86 -8.48 0.49 -13.27
CA GLY A 86 -9.74 0.85 -13.90
C GLY A 86 -10.75 1.52 -12.99
N ARG A 87 -10.29 2.20 -11.95
CA ARG A 87 -11.15 2.86 -10.97
C ARG A 87 -10.83 4.34 -10.89
N PRO A 88 -11.84 5.20 -10.68
CA PRO A 88 -11.59 6.62 -10.50
C PRO A 88 -10.81 6.85 -9.21
N VAL A 89 -9.96 7.89 -9.20
CA VAL A 89 -9.07 8.24 -8.08
C VAL A 89 -9.73 8.21 -6.71
N PRO A 90 -10.96 8.74 -6.50
CA PRO A 90 -11.62 8.66 -5.19
C PRO A 90 -11.83 7.21 -4.72
N VAL A 91 -12.25 6.32 -5.62
CA VAL A 91 -12.47 4.91 -5.31
C VAL A 91 -11.15 4.20 -5.01
N LEU A 92 -10.10 4.48 -5.77
CA LEU A 92 -8.76 3.95 -5.50
C LEU A 92 -8.28 4.34 -4.11
N CYS A 93 -8.41 5.62 -3.74
CA CYS A 93 -8.05 6.13 -2.42
C CYS A 93 -8.82 5.44 -1.29
N MET A 94 -10.13 5.27 -1.47
CA MET A 94 -10.98 4.59 -0.48
C MET A 94 -10.62 3.10 -0.33
N ILE A 95 -10.31 2.41 -1.42
CA ILE A 95 -9.87 1.01 -1.36
C ILE A 95 -8.53 0.90 -0.63
N THR A 96 -7.53 1.70 -1.01
CA THR A 96 -6.21 1.63 -0.37
C THR A 96 -6.28 1.96 1.12
N ASN A 97 -7.05 2.97 1.50
CA ASN A 97 -7.23 3.31 2.92
C ASN A 97 -7.95 2.19 3.66
N LYS A 98 -9.00 1.60 3.08
CA LYS A 98 -9.73 0.49 3.71
C LYS A 98 -8.83 -0.71 3.98
N VAL A 99 -7.91 -1.02 3.06
CA VAL A 99 -6.95 -2.12 3.22
C VAL A 99 -5.90 -1.77 4.28
N ILE A 100 -5.40 -0.53 4.33
CA ILE A 100 -4.49 -0.07 5.39
C ILE A 100 -5.15 -0.17 6.76
N GLU A 101 -6.38 0.34 6.88
CA GLU A 101 -7.18 0.28 8.11
C GLU A 101 -7.35 -1.17 8.56
N TYR A 102 -7.73 -2.07 7.65
CA TYR A 102 -7.86 -3.49 7.96
C TYR A 102 -6.54 -4.09 8.50
N ILE A 103 -5.42 -3.84 7.80
CA ILE A 103 -4.11 -4.37 8.21
C ILE A 103 -3.72 -3.79 9.56
N HIS A 104 -3.93 -2.50 9.79
CA HIS A 104 -3.66 -1.84 11.05
C HIS A 104 -4.50 -2.44 12.18
N ASP A 105 -5.82 -2.49 12.04
CA ASP A 105 -6.72 -2.99 13.08
C ASP A 105 -6.39 -4.44 13.45
N THR A 106 -6.03 -5.24 12.45
CA THR A 106 -5.67 -6.65 12.65
C THR A 106 -4.27 -6.84 13.24
N HIS A 107 -3.26 -6.07 12.80
CA HIS A 107 -1.85 -6.37 13.06
C HIS A 107 -1.07 -5.28 13.80
N HIS A 108 -1.66 -4.13 14.16
CA HIS A 108 -0.96 -3.03 14.85
C HIS A 108 -0.26 -3.50 16.13
N HIS A 109 -0.87 -4.44 16.85
CA HIS A 109 -0.30 -5.03 18.06
C HIS A 109 1.07 -5.67 17.84
N LYS A 110 1.38 -6.15 16.62
CA LYS A 110 2.72 -6.70 16.29
C LYS A 110 3.80 -5.61 16.20
N VAL A 111 3.40 -4.36 16.02
CA VAL A 111 4.29 -3.19 15.97
C VAL A 111 4.31 -2.47 17.31
N THR A 112 3.14 -2.32 17.95
CA THR A 112 3.02 -1.58 19.21
C THR A 112 3.44 -2.39 20.42
N ASN A 113 3.34 -3.71 20.37
CA ASN A 113 3.74 -4.56 21.48
C ASN A 113 5.17 -5.04 21.28
N TRP A 114 5.91 -5.08 22.40
CA TRP A 114 7.26 -5.60 22.40
C TRP A 114 7.26 -7.12 22.26
N ASP A 115 7.70 -7.60 21.10
CA ASP A 115 7.93 -9.03 20.85
C ASP A 115 9.40 -9.37 21.09
N ASN A 116 9.71 -10.07 22.20
CA ASN A 116 11.09 -10.49 22.54
C ASN A 116 11.71 -11.46 21.52
N GLY A 117 10.92 -12.09 20.64
CA GLY A 117 11.41 -12.95 19.57
C GLY A 117 11.91 -12.18 18.35
N ILE A 118 11.33 -11.01 18.08
CA ILE A 118 11.73 -10.11 16.99
C ILE A 118 12.74 -9.07 17.51
N TRP A 119 12.47 -8.51 18.69
CA TRP A 119 13.21 -7.44 19.34
C TRP A 119 14.06 -8.00 20.47
N ASN A 120 15.21 -8.57 20.12
CA ASN A 120 16.18 -9.13 21.06
C ASN A 120 16.83 -8.02 21.90
N PRO A 121 16.46 -7.82 23.18
CA PRO A 121 16.92 -6.66 23.95
C PRO A 121 18.46 -6.60 24.11
N PRO A 122 19.17 -7.71 24.39
CA PRO A 122 20.64 -7.73 24.38
C PRO A 122 21.26 -7.22 23.07
N ALA A 123 20.73 -7.64 21.91
CA ALA A 123 21.25 -7.20 20.62
C ALA A 123 20.99 -5.71 20.38
N LEU A 124 19.80 -5.22 20.74
CA LEU A 124 19.44 -3.81 20.60
C LEU A 124 20.30 -2.92 21.51
N GLN A 125 20.62 -3.36 22.73
CA GLN A 125 21.55 -2.65 23.61
C GLN A 125 22.95 -2.59 22.99
N MET A 126 23.45 -3.70 22.45
CA MET A 126 24.75 -3.74 21.77
C MET A 126 24.80 -2.75 20.59
N TYR A 127 23.72 -2.62 19.82
CA TYR A 127 23.64 -1.63 18.75
C TYR A 127 23.60 -0.20 19.27
N ALA A 128 22.83 0.06 20.33
CA ALA A 128 22.77 1.37 20.96
C ALA A 128 24.13 1.83 21.50
N ASP A 129 24.86 0.94 22.17
CA ASP A 129 26.21 1.20 22.68
C ASP A 129 27.19 1.52 21.55
N ALA A 130 27.13 0.76 20.45
CA ALA A 130 27.98 0.98 19.28
C ALA A 130 27.69 2.33 18.60
N ILE A 131 26.42 2.74 18.52
CA ILE A 131 26.00 4.02 17.95
C ILE A 131 26.41 5.18 18.88
N SER A 132 26.22 5.02 20.20
CA SER A 132 26.64 5.98 21.23
C SER A 132 28.15 6.22 21.19
N ALA A 133 28.95 5.16 21.08
CA ALA A 133 30.40 5.25 20.94
C ALA A 133 30.86 6.00 19.67
N LYS A 134 30.02 6.09 18.64
CA LYS A 134 30.27 6.89 17.43
C LYS A 134 29.93 8.37 17.59
N GLY A 135 29.43 8.79 18.76
CA GLY A 135 29.14 10.19 19.09
C GLY A 135 27.78 10.67 18.61
N THR A 136 26.76 9.79 18.55
CA THR A 136 25.38 10.23 18.27
C THR A 136 24.90 11.23 19.33
N ALA A 137 24.03 12.15 18.93
CA ALA A 137 23.35 13.07 19.85
C ALA A 137 22.14 12.45 20.55
N LEU A 138 21.70 11.25 20.13
CA LEU A 138 20.54 10.55 20.67
C LEU A 138 20.97 9.49 21.68
N ASP A 139 20.37 9.49 22.86
CA ASP A 139 20.62 8.57 23.97
C ASP A 139 19.87 7.24 23.86
N ASN A 140 18.88 7.16 22.97
CA ASN A 140 17.99 6.01 22.81
C ASN A 140 17.96 5.44 21.37
N CYS A 141 19.01 5.68 20.59
CA CYS A 141 19.11 5.19 19.21
C CYS A 141 19.84 3.84 19.15
N PHE A 142 19.13 2.79 18.73
CA PHE A 142 19.72 1.46 18.49
C PHE A 142 19.85 1.10 17.00
N GLY A 143 19.48 2.00 16.10
CA GLY A 143 19.55 1.76 14.66
C GLY A 143 19.02 2.92 13.83
N PHE A 144 19.34 2.88 12.55
CA PHE A 144 18.84 3.82 11.54
C PHE A 144 18.00 3.07 10.52
N ILE A 145 16.95 3.71 10.03
CA ILE A 145 16.19 3.17 8.91
C ILE A 145 17.09 3.21 7.69
N GLY A 146 17.47 2.03 7.18
CA GLY A 146 18.20 1.91 5.93
C GLY A 146 17.32 2.38 4.78
N GLY A 147 17.56 3.60 4.31
CA GLY A 147 16.97 4.12 3.07
C GLY A 147 17.93 3.96 1.92
N THR A 148 17.43 3.66 0.71
CA THR A 148 18.17 4.01 -0.50
C THR A 148 18.33 5.53 -0.53
N VAL A 149 19.56 6.03 -0.65
CA VAL A 149 19.79 7.47 -0.90
C VAL A 149 19.05 7.84 -2.18
N ARG A 150 18.01 8.65 -2.07
CA ARG A 150 17.26 9.17 -3.22
C ARG A 150 17.51 10.66 -3.31
N ALA A 151 17.80 11.14 -4.51
CA ALA A 151 17.90 12.56 -4.78
C ALA A 151 16.54 13.20 -4.46
N ILE A 152 16.49 13.96 -3.37
CA ILE A 152 15.39 14.86 -3.07
C ILE A 152 15.75 16.18 -3.73
N SER A 153 14.86 16.72 -4.56
CA SER A 153 15.00 18.09 -5.04
C SER A 153 15.11 19.01 -3.84
N LYS A 154 16.29 19.60 -3.63
CA LYS A 154 16.42 20.76 -2.75
C LYS A 154 15.73 21.94 -3.47
N PRO A 155 14.69 22.56 -2.91
CA PRO A 155 14.22 23.83 -3.44
C PRO A 155 15.28 24.89 -3.13
N GLY A 156 15.97 25.37 -4.17
CA GLY A 156 16.92 26.47 -4.08
C GLY A 156 18.40 26.05 -4.08
N GLU A 157 18.90 25.71 -5.27
CA GLU A 157 20.11 26.33 -5.87
C GLU A 157 19.80 26.62 -7.34
#